data_AF-X1BLP8-F1
#
_entry.id   AF-X1BLP8-F1
#
_cell.length_a   1.000
_cell.length_b   1.000
_cell.length_c   1.000
_cell.angle_alpha   90.00
_cell.angle_beta   90.00
_cell.angle_gamma   90.00
#
_symmetry.space_group_name_H-M   'P 1'
#
loop_
_entity.id
_entity.type
_entity.pdbx_description
1 polymer ?
#
loop_
_entity_poly.entity_id
_entity_poly.type
_entity_poly.pdbx_seq_one_letter_code
_entity_poly.pdbx_strand_id
1 'polypeptide(L)'
;MLDIGEYIIDEPYRQDGNGYDQLEGEWLIYYKVASKFSHKAQAQDSQDLLHTIILNLAVAGRSNGHKPDNPSWMYRIASFTVAQY
;
A
#
# COMPACT_ATOMS: atom_id res chain seq x y z
N MET A 1 17.89 11.06 -5.11
CA MET A 1 16.45 10.88 -4.83
C MET A 1 16.31 9.44 -4.40
N LEU A 2 15.88 9.16 -3.17
CA LEU A 2 15.80 7.79 -2.66
C LEU A 2 14.71 7.04 -3.42
N ASP A 3 15.06 5.91 -4.04
CA ASP A 3 14.08 5.00 -4.61
C ASP A 3 13.42 4.22 -3.47
N ILE A 4 12.28 4.74 -3.00
CA ILE A 4 11.44 4.11 -1.99
C ILE A 4 11.02 2.67 -2.36
N GLY A 5 11.12 2.29 -3.64
CA GLY A 5 10.94 0.90 -4.08
C GLY A 5 12.01 -0.06 -3.55
N GLU A 6 13.22 0.41 -3.28
CA GLU A 6 14.38 -0.38 -2.82
C GLU A 6 14.33 -0.75 -1.33
N TYR A 7 13.56 -0.03 -0.51
CA TYR A 7 13.45 -0.29 0.94
C TYR A 7 12.20 -1.10 1.34
N ILE A 8 11.32 -1.42 0.38
CA ILE A 8 10.08 -2.19 0.63
C ILE A 8 10.25 -3.66 0.16
N ILE A 9 11.38 -4.00 -0.46
CA ILE A 9 11.72 -5.30 -1.07
C ILE A 9 12.36 -6.29 -0.07
N ASP A 10 11.62 -6.72 0.93
CA ASP A 10 11.99 -7.94 1.69
C ASP A 10 11.42 -9.23 1.06
N GLU A 11 10.51 -9.14 0.07
CA GLU A 11 9.94 -10.32 -0.59
C GLU A 11 9.72 -10.09 -2.10
N PRO A 12 9.96 -11.11 -2.96
CA PRO A 12 9.62 -11.04 -4.37
C PRO A 12 8.09 -10.93 -4.52
N TYR A 13 7.64 -9.80 -5.06
CA TYR A 13 6.24 -9.56 -5.35
C TYR A 13 5.72 -10.59 -6.37
N ARG A 14 4.70 -11.37 -6.00
CA ARG A 14 4.00 -12.29 -6.89
C ARG A 14 2.98 -11.49 -7.70
N GLN A 15 3.21 -11.40 -9.01
CA GLN A 15 2.24 -10.86 -9.97
C GLN A 15 1.07 -11.85 -10.07
N ASP A 16 0.06 -11.65 -9.24
CA ASP A 16 -1.22 -12.34 -9.37
C ASP A 16 -2.06 -11.53 -10.37
N GLY A 17 -2.61 -12.20 -11.40
CA GLY A 17 -3.34 -11.65 -12.56
C GLY A 17 -4.64 -10.91 -12.21
N ASN A 18 -4.57 -9.96 -11.29
CA ASN A 18 -5.66 -9.37 -10.53
C ASN A 18 -5.95 -7.93 -11.00
N GLY A 19 -5.33 -7.50 -12.11
CA GLY A 19 -5.42 -6.15 -12.65
C GLY A 19 -4.40 -5.15 -12.06
N TYR A 20 -3.67 -5.54 -11.02
CA TYR A 20 -2.66 -4.71 -10.34
C TYR A 20 -1.27 -4.75 -10.99
N ASP A 21 -1.06 -5.66 -11.95
CA ASP A 21 0.23 -5.88 -12.61
C ASP A 21 0.68 -4.73 -13.50
N GLN A 22 -0.25 -3.80 -13.81
CA GLN A 22 -0.01 -2.61 -14.62
C GLN A 22 0.28 -1.37 -13.77
N LEU A 23 0.25 -1.47 -12.45
CA LEU A 23 0.55 -0.33 -11.59
C LEU A 23 2.04 0.03 -11.66
N GLU A 24 2.30 1.34 -11.73
CA GLU A 24 3.64 1.91 -11.74
C GLU A 24 3.76 3.04 -10.69
N GLY A 25 5.00 3.43 -10.38
CA GLY A 25 5.31 4.54 -9.49
C GLY A 25 4.70 4.39 -8.09
N GLU A 26 4.11 5.46 -7.57
CA GLU A 26 3.50 5.50 -6.23
C GLU A 26 2.39 4.48 -6.05
N TRP A 27 1.59 4.22 -7.10
CA TRP A 27 0.47 3.29 -7.02
C TRP A 27 0.94 1.85 -6.80
N LEU A 28 2.02 1.45 -7.47
CA LEU A 28 2.64 0.14 -7.24
C LEU A 28 3.14 0.01 -5.81
N ILE A 29 3.71 1.08 -5.25
CA ILE A 29 4.20 1.12 -3.88
C ILE A 29 3.05 0.98 -2.88
N TYR A 30 1.97 1.75 -3.06
CA TYR A 30 0.79 1.69 -2.18
C TYR A 30 0.15 0.31 -2.21
N TYR A 31 0.04 -0.29 -3.39
CA TYR A 31 -0.48 -1.64 -3.54
C TYR A 31 0.41 -2.70 -2.84
N LYS A 32 1.75 -2.61 -2.96
CA LYS A 32 2.68 -3.49 -2.23
C LYS A 32 2.53 -3.39 -0.71
N VAL A 33 2.26 -2.20 -0.19
CA VAL A 33 1.98 -2.01 1.24
C VAL A 33 0.61 -2.61 1.58
N ALA A 34 -0.44 -2.29 0.82
CA ALA A 34 -1.81 -2.75 1.09
C ALA A 34 -1.94 -4.28 1.06
N SER A 35 -1.28 -4.96 0.12
CA SER A 35 -1.32 -6.42 -0.01
C SER A 35 -0.76 -7.16 1.22
N LYS A 36 0.15 -6.52 1.97
CA LYS A 36 0.66 -7.05 3.25
C LYS A 36 -0.37 -6.99 4.39
N PHE A 37 -1.46 -6.24 4.24
CA PHE A 37 -2.48 -6.04 5.29
C PHE A 37 -3.86 -6.57 4.90
N SER A 38 -4.15 -6.72 3.62
CA SER A 38 -5.47 -7.16 3.11
C SER A 38 -5.96 -8.48 3.71
N HIS A 39 -5.05 -9.41 3.99
CA HIS A 39 -5.36 -10.70 4.61
C HIS A 39 -5.80 -10.61 6.08
N LYS A 40 -5.81 -9.41 6.68
CA LYS A 40 -6.29 -9.19 8.05
C LYS A 40 -7.82 -9.07 8.13
N ALA A 41 -8.49 -8.76 7.03
CA ALA A 41 -9.95 -8.82 6.92
C ALA A 41 -10.43 -10.26 6.61
N GLN A 42 -11.74 -10.48 6.67
CA GLN A 42 -12.34 -11.71 6.16
C GLN A 42 -12.02 -11.87 4.66
N ALA A 43 -11.95 -13.11 4.16
CA ALA A 43 -11.55 -13.38 2.78
C ALA A 43 -12.39 -12.61 1.75
N GLN A 44 -13.70 -12.49 2.00
CA GLN A 44 -14.64 -11.74 1.15
C GLN A 44 -14.37 -10.22 1.11
N ASP A 45 -13.79 -9.68 2.18
CA ASP A 45 -13.54 -8.25 2.38
C ASP A 45 -12.07 -7.87 2.14
N SER A 46 -11.20 -8.86 1.94
CA SER A 46 -9.75 -8.66 1.75
C SER A 46 -9.43 -7.69 0.62
N GLN A 47 -10.17 -7.75 -0.50
CA GLN A 47 -10.00 -6.84 -1.63
C GLN A 47 -10.52 -5.43 -1.33
N ASP A 48 -11.60 -5.31 -0.56
CA ASP A 48 -12.15 -4.01 -0.17
C ASP A 48 -11.23 -3.29 0.83
N LEU A 49 -10.69 -4.04 1.81
CA LEU A 49 -9.64 -3.54 2.69
C LEU A 49 -8.38 -3.12 1.90
N LEU A 50 -7.97 -3.93 0.91
CA LEU A 50 -6.83 -3.60 0.05
C LEU A 50 -7.05 -2.25 -0.67
N HIS A 51 -8.22 -2.08 -1.31
CA HIS A 51 -8.57 -0.84 -1.98
C HIS A 51 -8.63 0.35 -1.01
N THR A 52 -9.22 0.13 0.17
CA THR A 52 -9.34 1.17 1.20
C THR A 52 -7.96 1.67 1.66
N ILE A 53 -7.02 0.76 1.90
CA ILE A 53 -5.64 1.14 2.25
C ILE A 53 -4.99 1.94 1.12
N ILE A 54 -5.11 1.51 -0.14
CA ILE A 54 -4.53 2.23 -1.29
C ILE A 54 -5.10 3.66 -1.39
N LEU A 55 -6.40 3.84 -1.22
CA LEU A 55 -7.04 5.16 -1.26
C LEU A 55 -6.56 6.05 -0.11
N ASN A 56 -6.47 5.52 1.11
CA ASN A 56 -5.97 6.29 2.26
C ASN A 56 -4.50 6.73 2.07
N LEU A 57 -3.67 5.86 1.49
CA LEU A 57 -2.28 6.19 1.15
C LEU A 57 -2.22 7.30 0.08
N ALA A 58 -3.04 7.22 -0.96
CA ALA A 58 -3.07 8.24 -2.02
C ALA A 58 -3.54 9.61 -1.51
N VAL A 59 -4.55 9.65 -0.63
CA VAL A 59 -5.03 10.90 -0.01
C VAL A 59 -3.95 11.54 0.86
N ALA A 60 -3.27 10.74 1.68
CA ALA A 60 -2.17 11.20 2.52
C ALA A 60 -0.95 11.65 1.69
N GLY A 61 -0.59 10.90 0.65
CA GLY A 61 0.49 11.22 -0.28
C GLY A 61 0.25 12.52 -1.04
N ARG A 62 -1.01 12.83 -1.41
CA ARG A 62 -1.38 14.09 -2.06
C ARG A 62 -1.33 15.30 -1.13
N SER A 63 -1.65 15.11 0.15
CA SER A 63 -1.64 16.18 1.16
C SER A 63 -0.23 16.51 1.65
N ASN A 64 0.71 15.57 1.51
CA ASN A 64 2.12 15.74 1.87
C ASN A 64 2.93 16.36 0.72
N GLY A 65 2.80 17.68 0.53
CA GLY A 65 3.57 18.46 -0.47
C GLY A 65 5.10 18.26 -0.44
N HIS A 66 5.63 17.69 0.65
CA HIS A 66 6.90 16.96 0.69
C HIS A 66 6.62 15.48 1.00
N LYS A 67 6.82 14.59 0.02
CA LYS A 67 6.73 13.14 0.24
C LYS A 67 7.65 12.77 1.42
N PRO A 68 7.15 12.00 2.41
CA PRO A 68 8.00 11.55 3.50
C PRO A 68 9.16 10.75 2.93
N ASP A 69 10.36 11.09 3.36
CA ASP A 69 11.63 10.42 3.08
C ASP A 69 11.72 9.02 3.72
N ASN A 70 10.72 8.63 4.50
CA ASN A 70 10.66 7.37 5.23
C ASN A 70 9.36 6.60 4.91
N PRO A 71 9.40 5.33 4.46
CA PRO A 71 8.22 4.53 4.16
C PRO A 71 7.32 4.19 5.37
N SER A 72 7.77 4.47 6.60
CA SER A 72 7.07 4.12 7.85
C SER A 72 5.66 4.70 7.95
N TRP A 73 5.36 5.85 7.32
CA TRP A 73 4.02 6.43 7.34
C TRP A 73 2.99 5.54 6.63
N MET A 74 3.39 4.85 5.56
CA MET A 74 2.48 4.00 4.80
C MET A 74 2.03 2.81 5.65
N TYR A 75 2.97 2.19 6.37
CA TYR A 75 2.67 1.11 7.32
C TYR A 75 1.78 1.57 8.48
N ARG A 76 1.96 2.81 8.97
CA ARG A 76 1.10 3.38 10.01
C ARG A 76 -0.34 3.57 9.51
N ILE A 77 -0.52 4.10 8.30
CA ILE A 77 -1.85 4.27 7.70
C ILE A 77 -2.50 2.92 7.42
N ALA A 78 -1.76 1.95 6.88
CA ALA A 78 -2.29 0.61 6.63
C ALA A 78 -2.73 -0.08 7.94
N SER A 79 -1.89 -0.05 8.97
CA SER A 79 -2.21 -0.59 10.30
C SER A 79 -3.45 0.07 10.91
N PHE A 80 -3.53 1.41 10.83
CA PHE A 80 -4.69 2.16 11.33
C PHE A 80 -5.97 1.84 10.55
N THR A 81 -5.87 1.71 9.23
CA THR A 81 -7.01 1.32 8.38
C THR A 81 -7.53 -0.06 8.77
N VAL A 82 -6.65 -1.04 8.97
CA VAL A 82 -7.04 -2.38 9.47
C VAL A 82 -7.74 -2.31 10.82
N ALA A 83 -7.29 -1.44 11.73
CA ALA A 83 -7.90 -1.30 13.04
C ALA A 83 -9.30 -0.64 13.01
N GLN A 84 -9.62 0.07 11.94
CA GLN A 84 -10.92 0.75 11.74
C GLN A 84 -11.92 -0.05 10.89
N TYR A 85 -11.42 -1.07 10.18
CA TYR A 85 -12.18 -1.89 9.24
C TYR A 85 -12.88 -3.05 9.95
#